data_AF-A0A2R6PFI4-F1
#
_entry.id   AF-A0A2R6PFI4-F1
#
_cell.length_a   1.000
_cell.length_b   1.000
_cell.length_c   1.000
_cell.angle_alpha   90.00
_cell.angle_beta   90.00
_cell.angle_gamma   90.00
#
_symmetry.space_group_name_H-M   'P 1'
#
loop_
_entity.id
_entity.type
_entity.pdbx_description
1 polymer ?
#
loop_
_entity_poly.entity_id
_entity_poly.type
_entity_poly.pdbx_seq_one_letter_code
_entity_poly.pdbx_strand_id
1 'polypeptide(L)'
;MLKMDRMTSDVNRTGGPVERDVEQAITALKKGAYLLKYGRRGKPKFCPFRLANDESVLIWFSGKEEKQLKLSHVSRIVSGQRTPIFQRYPRPEKESQSFSLIYNDRSLDLICKDKDEAEVWFGGLKTLISRGHQRKWRTESRSDGIPSEANSPRTYTRRSSPLHSPFGSGDS
;
A
#
# COMPACT_ATOMS: atom_id res chain seq x y z
N MET A 1 37.00 -8.09 46.95
CA MET A 1 36.97 -7.84 45.50
C MET A 1 35.92 -8.77 44.92
N LEU A 2 34.68 -8.28 44.78
CA LEU A 2 33.55 -9.08 44.30
C LEU A 2 33.65 -9.19 42.76
N LYS A 3 33.69 -10.41 42.26
CA LYS A 3 33.64 -10.68 40.82
C LYS A 3 32.17 -10.65 40.42
N MET A 4 31.74 -9.59 39.74
CA MET A 4 30.41 -9.55 39.13
C MET A 4 30.41 -10.47 37.91
N ASP A 5 29.56 -11.49 37.94
CA ASP A 5 29.23 -12.28 36.76
C ASP A 5 28.43 -11.42 35.77
N ARG A 6 29.03 -11.21 34.60
CA ARG A 6 28.42 -10.59 33.44
C ARG A 6 27.35 -11.54 32.89
N MET A 7 26.08 -11.31 33.24
CA MET A 7 24.96 -11.89 32.51
C MET A 7 24.96 -11.31 31.10
N THR A 8 25.39 -12.10 30.13
CA THR A 8 25.15 -11.86 28.71
C THR A 8 23.66 -12.02 28.47
N SER A 9 22.98 -10.92 28.15
CA SER A 9 21.60 -10.94 27.68
C SER A 9 21.54 -11.66 26.34
N ASP A 10 21.11 -12.92 26.35
CA ASP A 10 20.63 -13.62 25.16
C ASP A 10 19.40 -12.87 24.61
N VAL A 11 19.65 -11.98 23.65
CA VAL A 11 18.63 -11.40 22.78
C VAL A 11 18.19 -12.51 21.83
N ASN A 12 17.34 -13.41 22.32
CA ASN A 12 16.76 -14.46 21.52
C ASN A 12 15.23 -14.40 21.60
N ARG A 13 14.64 -13.98 20.48
CA ARG A 13 13.29 -14.32 20.00
C ARG A 13 12.14 -14.21 21.01
N THR A 14 11.63 -13.01 21.19
CA THR A 14 10.27 -12.84 21.75
C THR A 14 9.47 -11.86 20.92
N GLY A 15 9.20 -12.24 19.67
CA GLY A 15 8.03 -11.71 18.98
C GLY A 15 6.79 -12.03 19.82
N GLY A 16 6.02 -11.00 20.16
CA GLY A 16 4.80 -11.15 20.95
C GLY A 16 3.80 -12.10 20.26
N PRO A 17 2.79 -12.63 20.98
CA PRO A 17 1.78 -13.50 20.38
C PRO A 17 1.19 -12.94 19.07
N VAL A 18 0.87 -11.64 19.07
CA VAL A 18 0.34 -10.93 17.89
C VAL A 18 1.30 -10.90 16.70
N GLU A 19 2.61 -10.75 16.95
CA GLU A 19 3.61 -10.71 15.88
C GLU A 19 3.77 -12.08 15.22
N ARG A 20 3.73 -13.15 16.03
CA ARG A 20 3.73 -14.53 15.54
C ARG A 20 2.49 -14.85 14.71
N ASP A 21 1.32 -14.37 15.12
CA ASP A 21 0.08 -14.56 14.36
C ASP A 21 0.14 -13.86 12.98
N VAL A 22 0.74 -12.68 12.92
CA VAL A 22 0.97 -11.95 11.67
C VAL A 22 1.93 -12.71 10.75
N GLU A 23 3.04 -13.21 11.26
CA GLU A 23 4.01 -13.98 10.47
C GLU A 23 3.39 -15.28 9.92
N GLN A 24 2.60 -15.97 10.73
CA GLN A 24 1.85 -17.16 10.30
C GLN A 24 0.83 -16.81 9.21
N ALA A 25 0.10 -15.70 9.36
CA ALA A 25 -0.81 -15.23 8.34
C ALA A 25 -0.07 -14.95 7.03
N ILE A 26 1.02 -14.16 7.06
CA ILE A 26 1.83 -13.86 5.87
C ILE A 26 2.35 -15.14 5.22
N THR A 27 2.77 -16.12 6.01
CA THR A 27 3.20 -17.44 5.50
C THR A 27 2.06 -18.16 4.78
N ALA A 28 0.85 -18.15 5.34
CA ALA A 28 -0.34 -18.72 4.70
C ALA A 28 -0.69 -17.99 3.38
N LEU A 29 -0.59 -16.67 3.34
CA LEU A 29 -0.80 -15.88 2.12
C LEU A 29 0.22 -16.24 1.02
N LYS A 30 1.50 -16.46 1.37
CA LYS A 30 2.54 -16.89 0.42
C LYS A 30 2.30 -18.31 -0.09
N LYS A 31 1.83 -19.21 0.78
CA LYS A 31 1.38 -20.56 0.39
C LYS A 31 0.20 -20.50 -0.58
N GLY A 32 -0.69 -19.53 -0.38
CA GLY A 32 -1.83 -19.26 -1.25
C GLY A 32 -3.06 -20.10 -0.95
N ALA A 33 -4.16 -19.77 -1.62
CA ALA A 33 -5.47 -20.41 -1.46
C ALA A 33 -6.32 -20.24 -2.73
N TYR A 34 -7.29 -21.11 -2.92
CA TYR A 34 -8.31 -20.94 -3.95
C TYR A 34 -9.45 -20.07 -3.40
N LEU A 35 -9.54 -18.83 -3.87
CA LEU A 35 -10.56 -17.89 -3.44
C LEU A 35 -11.59 -17.69 -4.55
N LEU A 36 -12.84 -17.45 -4.18
CA LEU A 36 -13.89 -17.12 -5.13
C LEU A 36 -13.77 -15.65 -5.52
N LYS A 37 -13.27 -15.39 -6.73
CA LYS A 37 -13.09 -14.05 -7.26
C LYS A 37 -14.33 -13.54 -7.97
N TYR A 38 -14.81 -12.39 -7.52
CA TYR A 38 -15.85 -11.64 -8.22
C TYR A 38 -15.20 -10.68 -9.22
N GLY A 39 -15.85 -10.52 -10.36
CA GLY A 39 -15.36 -9.68 -11.45
C GLY A 39 -16.47 -8.87 -12.08
N ARG A 40 -16.06 -7.88 -12.88
CA ARG A 40 -16.98 -7.03 -13.66
C ARG A 40 -17.78 -7.81 -14.71
N ARG A 41 -17.27 -8.96 -15.17
CA ARG A 41 -17.86 -9.77 -16.23
C ARG A 41 -17.98 -11.23 -15.82
N GLY A 42 -19.05 -11.86 -16.28
CA GLY A 42 -19.33 -13.28 -16.03
C GLY A 42 -19.65 -13.60 -14.57
N LYS A 43 -19.84 -14.90 -14.31
CA LYS A 43 -20.05 -15.48 -12.99
C LYS A 43 -18.75 -15.48 -12.18
N PRO A 44 -18.80 -15.38 -10.83
CA PRO A 44 -17.64 -15.53 -9.96
C PRO A 44 -16.93 -16.87 -10.21
N LYS A 45 -15.60 -16.89 -10.07
CA LYS A 45 -14.77 -18.07 -10.35
C LYS A 45 -13.77 -18.32 -9.24
N PHE A 46 -13.58 -19.57 -8.86
CA PHE A 46 -12.47 -19.97 -8.02
C PHE A 46 -11.16 -19.84 -8.79
N CYS A 47 -10.19 -19.17 -8.19
CA CYS A 47 -8.85 -19.06 -8.73
C CYS A 47 -7.80 -19.08 -7.62
N PRO A 48 -6.60 -19.61 -7.91
CA PRO A 48 -5.51 -19.61 -6.95
C PRO A 48 -5.00 -18.17 -6.78
N PHE A 49 -4.93 -17.74 -5.52
CA PHE A 49 -4.28 -16.51 -5.09
C PHE A 49 -3.07 -16.84 -4.25
N ARG A 50 -2.00 -16.05 -4.39
CA ARG A 50 -0.84 -16.09 -3.50
C ARG A 50 -0.19 -14.71 -3.38
N LEU A 51 0.43 -14.46 -2.25
CA LEU A 51 1.33 -13.34 -2.07
C LEU A 51 2.71 -13.67 -2.66
N ALA A 52 3.35 -12.69 -3.30
CA ALA A 52 4.74 -12.81 -3.72
C ALA A 52 5.70 -12.94 -2.52
N ASN A 53 6.87 -13.54 -2.74
CA ASN A 53 7.83 -13.80 -1.67
C ASN A 53 8.36 -12.53 -1.00
N ASP A 54 8.46 -11.44 -1.77
CA ASP A 54 8.85 -10.10 -1.35
C ASP A 54 7.71 -9.30 -0.68
N GLU A 55 6.53 -9.90 -0.54
CA GLU A 55 5.34 -9.35 0.11
C GLU A 55 4.79 -8.08 -0.54
N SER A 56 5.16 -7.81 -1.81
CA SER A 56 4.81 -6.57 -2.49
C SER A 56 3.62 -6.71 -3.44
N VAL A 57 3.35 -7.92 -3.93
CA VAL A 57 2.34 -8.20 -4.97
C VAL A 57 1.43 -9.36 -4.56
N LEU A 58 0.11 -9.18 -4.75
CA LEU A 58 -0.87 -10.25 -4.76
C LEU A 58 -1.04 -10.77 -6.19
N ILE A 59 -0.91 -12.09 -6.38
CA ILE A 59 -0.87 -12.76 -7.68
C ILE A 59 -2.05 -13.74 -7.80
N TRP A 60 -2.70 -13.78 -8.96
CA TRP A 60 -3.72 -14.77 -9.30
C TRP A 60 -3.76 -15.07 -10.79
N PHE A 61 -4.43 -16.15 -11.17
CA PHE A 61 -4.61 -16.51 -12.58
C PHE A 61 -6.05 -16.23 -13.04
N SER A 62 -6.19 -15.65 -14.22
CA SER A 62 -7.46 -15.48 -14.92
C SER A 62 -7.38 -16.23 -16.25
N GLY A 63 -7.84 -17.48 -16.27
CA GLY A 63 -7.58 -18.38 -17.39
C GLY A 63 -6.11 -18.77 -17.42
N LYS A 64 -5.41 -18.48 -18.52
CA LYS A 64 -3.96 -18.75 -18.67
C LYS A 64 -3.08 -17.55 -18.31
N GLU A 65 -3.68 -16.40 -18.02
CA GLU A 65 -2.95 -15.17 -17.75
C GLU A 65 -2.73 -14.98 -16.26
N GLU A 66 -1.46 -14.78 -15.88
CA GLU A 66 -1.12 -14.28 -14.56
C GLU A 66 -1.53 -12.81 -14.45
N LYS A 67 -2.17 -12.48 -13.32
CA LYS A 67 -2.59 -11.14 -12.95
C LYS A 67 -1.97 -10.80 -11.61
N GLN A 68 -1.70 -9.52 -11.43
CA GLN A 68 -0.95 -9.00 -10.30
C GLN A 68 -1.59 -7.71 -9.78
N LEU A 69 -1.54 -7.53 -8.47
CA LEU A 69 -1.91 -6.28 -7.79
C LEU A 69 -0.82 -5.91 -6.79
N LYS A 70 -0.12 -4.80 -7.06
CA LYS A 70 0.83 -4.22 -6.10
C LYS A 70 0.07 -3.75 -4.87
N LEU A 71 0.49 -4.20 -3.69
CA LEU A 71 -0.15 -3.83 -2.43
C LEU A 71 -0.01 -2.32 -2.13
N SER A 72 1.04 -1.68 -2.65
CA SER A 72 1.22 -0.22 -2.55
C SER A 72 0.17 0.59 -3.31
N HIS A 73 -0.56 -0.02 -4.26
CA HIS A 73 -1.66 0.64 -4.97
C HIS A 73 -3.02 0.45 -4.28
N VAL A 74 -3.08 -0.37 -3.22
CA VAL A 74 -4.32 -0.63 -2.49
C VAL A 74 -4.52 0.49 -1.46
N SER A 75 -5.51 1.34 -1.72
CA SER A 75 -5.87 2.44 -0.82
C SER A 75 -6.44 1.96 0.51
N ARG A 76 -7.27 0.90 0.48
CA ARG A 76 -7.88 0.29 1.67
C ARG A 76 -8.39 -1.12 1.38
N ILE A 77 -8.56 -1.89 2.45
CA ILE A 77 -9.28 -3.15 2.47
C ILE A 77 -10.61 -2.97 3.20
N VAL A 78 -11.68 -3.57 2.67
CA VAL A 78 -13.04 -3.44 3.21
C VAL A 78 -13.58 -4.83 3.49
N SER A 79 -14.09 -5.07 4.70
CA SER A 79 -14.73 -6.34 5.06
C SER A 79 -16.17 -6.42 4.55
N GLY A 80 -16.67 -7.63 4.33
CA GLY A 80 -18.02 -7.89 3.84
C GLY A 80 -18.20 -7.63 2.35
N GLN A 81 -19.47 -7.60 1.93
CA GLN A 81 -19.86 -7.45 0.53
C GLN A 81 -20.28 -6.01 0.19
N ARG A 82 -19.36 -5.05 0.40
CA ARG A 82 -19.68 -3.61 0.35
C ARG A 82 -19.46 -2.93 -1.00
N THR A 83 -19.08 -3.67 -2.04
CA THR A 83 -18.80 -3.12 -3.37
C THR A 83 -19.94 -3.44 -4.37
N PRO A 84 -20.14 -2.61 -5.40
CA PRO A 84 -21.14 -2.89 -6.45
C PRO A 84 -20.91 -4.21 -7.19
N ILE A 85 -19.68 -4.73 -7.16
CA ILE A 85 -19.33 -6.00 -7.81
C ILE A 85 -20.01 -7.18 -7.12
N PHE A 86 -20.13 -7.19 -5.80
CA PHE A 86 -20.84 -8.24 -5.07
C PHE A 86 -22.35 -8.20 -5.33
N GLN A 87 -22.92 -7.02 -5.58
CA GLN A 87 -24.36 -6.87 -5.88
C GLN A 87 -24.78 -7.57 -7.18
N ARG A 88 -23.83 -7.91 -8.07
CA ARG A 88 -24.11 -8.68 -9.30
C ARG A 88 -24.49 -10.14 -9.02
N TYR A 89 -23.96 -10.72 -7.94
CA TYR A 89 -24.28 -12.08 -7.49
C TYR A 89 -24.32 -12.11 -5.95
N PRO A 90 -25.38 -11.55 -5.32
CA PRO A 90 -25.43 -11.39 -3.87
C PRO A 90 -25.30 -12.73 -3.13
N ARG A 91 -24.53 -12.74 -2.04
CA ARG A 91 -24.36 -13.90 -1.15
C ARG A 91 -24.29 -13.47 0.32
N PRO A 92 -25.37 -12.95 0.92
CA PRO A 92 -25.36 -12.45 2.30
C PRO A 92 -24.87 -13.50 3.32
N GLU A 93 -25.14 -14.79 3.07
CA GLU A 93 -24.68 -15.91 3.88
C GLU A 93 -23.15 -16.09 3.93
N LYS A 94 -22.43 -15.41 3.02
CA LYS A 94 -20.97 -15.43 2.91
C LYS A 94 -20.32 -14.10 3.30
N GLU A 95 -21.06 -13.16 3.89
CA GLU A 95 -20.54 -11.82 4.19
C GLU A 95 -19.29 -11.86 5.09
N SER A 96 -19.29 -12.68 6.14
CA SER A 96 -18.14 -12.83 7.04
C SER A 96 -16.89 -13.42 6.38
N GLN A 97 -17.05 -14.06 5.23
CA GLN A 97 -15.98 -14.68 4.43
C GLN A 97 -15.50 -13.75 3.30
N SER A 98 -16.13 -12.60 3.16
CA SER A 98 -15.97 -11.69 2.03
C SER A 98 -15.15 -10.48 2.41
N PHE A 99 -14.33 -10.01 1.47
CA PHE A 99 -13.67 -8.71 1.56
C PHE A 99 -13.29 -8.18 0.17
N SER A 100 -12.94 -6.90 0.13
CA SER A 100 -12.54 -6.20 -1.09
C SER A 100 -11.25 -5.41 -0.88
N LEU A 101 -10.32 -5.52 -1.83
CA LEU A 101 -9.18 -4.61 -1.95
C LEU A 101 -9.55 -3.46 -2.90
N ILE A 102 -9.49 -2.23 -2.42
CA ILE A 102 -9.83 -1.03 -3.20
C ILE A 102 -8.53 -0.41 -3.76
N TYR A 103 -8.40 -0.36 -5.08
CA TYR A 103 -7.23 0.17 -5.77
C TYR A 103 -7.67 1.02 -6.97
N ASN A 104 -7.11 2.23 -7.10
CA ASN A 104 -7.56 3.22 -8.08
C ASN A 104 -9.09 3.42 -8.02
N ASP A 105 -9.77 3.31 -9.17
CA ASP A 105 -11.22 3.35 -9.36
C ASP A 105 -11.87 1.94 -9.35
N ARG A 106 -11.19 0.94 -8.78
CA ARG A 106 -11.56 -0.48 -8.89
C ARG A 106 -11.52 -1.21 -7.55
N SER A 107 -12.13 -2.40 -7.56
CA SER A 107 -12.08 -3.36 -6.47
C SER A 107 -11.63 -4.73 -6.96
N LEU A 108 -10.93 -5.45 -6.10
CA LEU A 108 -10.72 -6.90 -6.19
C LEU A 108 -11.52 -7.54 -5.07
N ASP A 109 -12.60 -8.21 -5.43
CA ASP A 109 -13.64 -8.71 -4.54
C ASP A 109 -13.54 -10.23 -4.39
N LEU A 110 -13.35 -10.69 -3.16
CA LEU A 110 -12.97 -12.07 -2.84
C LEU A 110 -13.88 -12.65 -1.76
N ILE A 111 -14.18 -13.94 -1.89
CA ILE A 111 -14.81 -14.75 -0.84
C ILE A 111 -13.91 -15.96 -0.55
N CYS A 112 -13.54 -16.13 0.71
CA CYS A 112 -12.81 -17.29 1.22
C CYS A 112 -13.75 -18.49 1.43
N LYS A 113 -13.18 -19.69 1.67
CA LYS A 113 -13.98 -20.91 1.87
C LYS A 113 -14.74 -20.89 3.20
N ASP A 114 -14.15 -20.29 4.23
CA ASP A 114 -14.65 -20.21 5.60
C ASP A 114 -14.18 -18.91 6.28
N LYS A 115 -14.65 -18.69 7.51
CA LYS A 115 -14.40 -17.47 8.28
C LYS A 115 -12.93 -17.37 8.69
N ASP A 116 -12.31 -18.48 9.11
CA ASP A 116 -10.94 -18.50 9.59
C ASP A 116 -9.95 -18.16 8.45
N GLU A 117 -10.18 -18.70 7.25
CA GLU A 117 -9.42 -18.33 6.06
C GLU A 117 -9.60 -16.85 5.73
N ALA A 118 -10.81 -16.31 5.86
CA ALA A 118 -11.05 -14.88 5.65
C ALA A 118 -10.30 -14.01 6.65
N GLU A 119 -10.27 -14.38 7.93
CA GLU A 119 -9.52 -13.65 8.96
C GLU A 119 -8.02 -13.66 8.69
N VAL A 120 -7.45 -14.80 8.30
CA VAL A 120 -6.05 -14.92 7.90
C VAL A 120 -5.73 -14.04 6.69
N TRP A 121 -6.53 -14.14 5.62
CA TRP A 121 -6.33 -13.36 4.40
C TRP A 121 -6.50 -11.86 4.63
N PHE A 122 -7.57 -11.47 5.32
CA PHE A 122 -7.86 -10.07 5.63
C PHE A 122 -6.79 -9.47 6.54
N GLY A 123 -6.45 -10.16 7.64
CA GLY A 123 -5.45 -9.70 8.62
C GLY A 123 -4.06 -9.58 8.03
N GLY A 124 -3.62 -10.59 7.27
CA GLY A 124 -2.33 -10.58 6.58
C GLY A 124 -2.22 -9.43 5.58
N LEU A 125 -3.21 -9.27 4.69
CA LEU A 125 -3.22 -8.19 3.71
C LEU A 125 -3.31 -6.80 4.37
N LYS A 126 -4.15 -6.64 5.39
CA LYS A 126 -4.29 -5.39 6.14
C LYS A 126 -2.97 -4.96 6.76
N THR A 127 -2.22 -5.90 7.34
CA THR A 127 -0.92 -5.63 7.95
C THR A 127 0.10 -5.19 6.91
N LEU A 128 0.17 -5.89 5.78
CA LEU A 128 1.10 -5.57 4.69
C LEU A 128 0.83 -4.20 4.07
N ILE A 129 -0.44 -3.89 3.77
CA ILE A 129 -0.86 -2.60 3.21
C ILE A 129 -0.54 -1.46 4.19
N SER A 130 -0.87 -1.65 5.48
CA SER A 130 -0.58 -0.65 6.52
C SER A 130 0.92 -0.37 6.63
N ARG A 131 1.75 -1.41 6.61
CA ARG A 131 3.23 -1.27 6.65
C ARG A 131 3.78 -0.55 5.42
N GLY A 132 3.21 -0.80 4.24
CA GLY A 132 3.58 -0.12 2.99
C GLY A 132 3.30 1.39 3.04
N HIS A 133 2.12 1.79 3.52
CA HIS A 133 1.75 3.20 3.65
C HIS A 133 2.65 3.97 4.62
N GLN A 134 3.04 3.35 5.74
CA GLN A 134 3.97 3.97 6.71
C GLN A 134 5.35 4.25 6.09
N ARG A 135 5.87 3.34 5.25
CA ARG A 135 7.14 3.54 4.54
C ARG A 135 7.06 4.67 3.53
N LYS A 136 5.94 4.79 2.79
CA LYS A 136 5.73 5.88 1.83
C LYS A 136 5.71 7.25 2.54
N TRP A 137 4.96 7.36 3.63
CA TRP A 137 4.86 8.60 4.40
C TRP A 137 6.23 9.08 4.92
N ARG A 138 7.09 8.16 5.38
CA ARG A 138 8.44 8.50 5.85
C ARG A 138 9.39 8.96 4.74
N THR A 139 9.20 8.50 3.51
CA THR A 139 10.03 8.91 2.37
C THR A 139 9.63 10.28 1.83
N GLU A 140 8.32 10.58 1.73
CA GLU A 140 7.82 11.89 1.29
C GLU A 140 8.07 13.00 2.32
N SER A 141 8.16 12.66 3.62
CA SER A 141 8.45 13.64 4.68
C SER A 141 9.89 14.19 4.67
N ARG A 142 10.80 13.65 3.84
CA ARG A 142 12.21 14.11 3.75
C ARG A 142 12.49 15.00 2.54
N SER A 143 11.49 15.26 1.69
CA SER A 143 11.66 16.02 0.44
C SER A 143 11.27 17.49 0.51
N ASP A 144 11.01 18.04 1.70
CA ASP A 144 10.79 19.48 1.90
C ASP A 144 11.98 20.13 2.62
N GLY A 145 12.78 20.90 1.87
CA GLY A 145 13.92 21.71 2.34
C GLY A 145 15.17 21.36 1.53
N ILE A 146 15.63 22.18 0.57
CA ILE A 146 16.19 23.52 0.76
C ILE A 146 15.93 24.37 -0.51
N PRO A 147 15.36 25.60 -0.43
CA PRO A 147 15.60 26.60 -1.47
C PRO A 147 17.04 27.11 -1.30
N SER A 148 17.90 26.86 -2.29
CA SER A 148 19.26 27.41 -2.27
C SER A 148 19.19 28.89 -2.62
N GLU A 149 18.90 29.72 -1.61
CA GLU A 149 19.23 31.14 -1.64
C GLU A 149 20.74 31.29 -1.45
N ALA A 150 21.45 31.55 -2.53
CA ALA A 150 22.81 32.09 -2.47
C ALA A 150 22.74 33.58 -2.79
N ASN A 151 22.53 34.40 -1.74
CA ASN A 151 22.77 35.83 -1.77
C ASN A 151 24.30 36.06 -1.74
N SER A 152 24.85 36.76 -2.72
CA SER A 152 26.21 37.33 -2.67
C SER A 152 26.15 38.83 -2.95
N PRO A 153 26.61 39.70 -2.04
CA PRO A 153 26.62 41.14 -2.26
C PRO A 153 28.00 41.67 -2.68
N ARG A 154 27.98 42.88 -3.29
CA ARG A 154 29.07 43.86 -3.57
C ARG A 154 29.84 43.67 -4.89
N THR A 155 30.27 44.70 -5.65
CA THR A 155 30.03 46.16 -5.79
C THR A 155 30.82 46.63 -7.03
N TYR A 156 30.40 47.75 -7.64
CA TYR A 156 31.16 48.66 -8.54
C TYR A 156 31.35 48.21 -10.01
N THR A 157 30.88 48.94 -11.03
CA THR A 157 31.32 50.29 -11.38
C THR A 157 30.24 51.12 -12.08
N ARG A 158 30.21 52.37 -11.62
CA ARG A 158 29.63 53.57 -12.21
C ARG A 158 30.08 53.81 -13.66
N ARG A 159 29.14 53.96 -14.60
CA ARG A 159 29.34 54.85 -15.75
C ARG A 159 28.03 55.55 -16.14
N SER A 160 28.14 56.86 -16.19
CA SER A 160 27.14 57.91 -16.38
C SER A 160 26.51 57.92 -17.79
N SER A 161 25.17 58.05 -17.81
CA SER A 161 24.27 59.00 -18.52
C SER A 161 24.64 59.55 -19.93
N PRO A 162 23.70 60.19 -20.69
CA PRO A 162 22.22 60.15 -20.69
C PRO A 162 21.61 60.09 -22.13
N LEU A 163 20.27 60.07 -22.27
CA LEU A 163 19.46 61.08 -23.00
C LEU A 163 18.08 60.52 -23.44
N HIS A 164 17.01 61.16 -22.95
CA HIS A 164 15.75 61.55 -23.62
C HIS A 164 15.17 60.61 -24.73
N SER A 165 13.92 60.16 -24.67
CA SER A 165 12.69 60.97 -24.75
C SER A 165 11.43 60.05 -24.80
N PRO A 166 10.20 60.62 -24.67
CA PRO A 166 8.98 59.91 -24.25
C PRO A 166 7.94 59.70 -25.37
N PHE A 167 6.80 59.08 -24.98
CA PHE A 167 5.53 58.91 -25.71
C PHE A 167 5.47 57.76 -26.73
N GLY A 168 4.35 57.05 -26.92
CA GLY A 168 2.98 57.43 -26.59
C GLY A 168 1.98 56.27 -26.49
N SER A 169 0.83 56.65 -25.99
CA SER A 169 -0.42 55.91 -25.88
C SER A 169 -1.16 55.84 -27.22
N GLY A 170 -2.06 54.86 -27.35
CA GLY A 170 -3.14 54.80 -28.33
C GLY A 170 -3.18 53.44 -29.04
N ASP A 171 -4.32 52.88 -29.41
CA ASP A 171 -5.75 53.06 -29.12
C ASP A 171 -6.42 51.83 -29.77
N SER A 172 -7.61 51.45 -29.27
CA SER A 172 -8.64 50.60 -29.89
C SER A 172 -8.41 49.08 -30.02
#